data_AF-A0A4R1ANS1-F1
#
_entry.id   AF-A0A4R1ANS1-F1
#
_cell.length_a   1.000
_cell.length_b   1.000
_cell.length_c   1.000
_cell.angle_alpha   90.00
_cell.angle_beta   90.00
_cell.angle_gamma   90.00
#
_symmetry.space_group_name_H-M   'P 1'
#
loop_
_entity.id
_entity.type
_entity.pdbx_description
1 polymer ?
#
loop_
_entity_poly.entity_id
_entity_poly.type
_entity_poly.pdbx_seq_one_letter_code
_entity_poly.pdbx_strand_id
1 'polypeptide(L)' 'MKIGQRVRVIEEESLFHERLGTIMKIERYYIVVQLDNYPYEMKFIDEELKLVEGVEWLFKL' A
#
# COMPACT_ATOMS: atom_id res chain seq x y z
N MET A 1 9.54 0.18 -2.27
CA MET A 1 8.41 0.97 -1.71
C MET A 1 8.93 2.04 -0.74
N LYS A 2 8.15 3.10 -0.46
CA LYS A 2 8.49 4.23 0.43
C LYS A 2 7.25 4.69 1.21
N ILE A 3 7.45 5.26 2.40
CA ILE A 3 6.39 5.88 3.21
C ILE A 3 5.67 6.96 2.38
N GLY A 4 4.34 7.01 2.48
CA GLY A 4 3.46 7.90 1.72
C GLY A 4 3.06 7.38 0.35
N GLN A 5 3.65 6.29 -0.15
CA GLN A 5 3.24 5.71 -1.43
C GLN A 5 1.92 4.95 -1.31
N ARG A 6 1.18 4.95 -2.43
CA ARG A 6 -0.06 4.18 -2.59
C ARG A 6 0.27 2.74 -2.98
N VAL A 7 -0.39 1.80 -2.33
CA VAL A 7 -0.26 0.37 -2.59
C VAL A 7 -1.64 -0.27 -2.75
N ARG A 8 -1.67 -1.40 -3.46
CA ARG A 8 -2.78 -2.33 -3.56
C ARG A 8 -2.37 -3.64 -2.91
N VAL A 9 -3.23 -4.22 -2.09
CA VAL A 9 -3.05 -5.59 -1.58
C VAL A 9 -3.34 -6.57 -2.71
N ILE A 10 -2.40 -7.44 -3.04
CA ILE A 10 -2.49 -8.41 -4.15
C ILE A 10 -2.62 -9.86 -3.70
N GLU A 11 -2.38 -10.16 -2.43
CA GLU A 11 -2.53 -11.50 -1.86
C GLU A 11 -3.99 -11.98 -1.99
N GLU A 12 -4.23 -13.07 -2.71
CA GLU A 12 -5.57 -13.56 -3.07
C GLU A 12 -6.32 -14.12 -1.86
N GLU A 13 -5.61 -14.73 -0.89
CA GLU A 13 -6.20 -15.28 0.33
C GLU A 13 -6.51 -14.20 1.39
N SER A 14 -6.07 -12.96 1.16
CA SER A 14 -6.28 -11.84 2.09
C SER A 14 -7.73 -11.35 2.09
N LEU A 15 -8.27 -11.08 3.29
CA LEU A 15 -9.56 -10.37 3.45
C LEU A 15 -9.54 -8.95 2.85
N PHE A 16 -8.35 -8.44 2.51
CA PHE A 16 -8.14 -7.12 1.96
C PHE A 16 -7.71 -7.16 0.50
N HIS A 17 -7.82 -8.29 -0.19
CA HIS A 17 -7.49 -8.42 -1.61
C HIS A 17 -8.08 -7.26 -2.46
N GLU A 18 -7.26 -6.72 -3.36
CA GLU A 18 -7.50 -5.53 -4.19
C GLU A 18 -7.71 -4.19 -3.47
N ARG A 19 -7.73 -4.15 -2.13
CA ARG A 19 -7.87 -2.88 -1.41
C ARG A 19 -6.65 -2.01 -1.57
N LEU A 20 -6.91 -0.72 -1.65
CA LEU A 20 -5.90 0.31 -1.70
C LEU A 20 -5.57 0.83 -0.31
N GLY A 21 -4.34 1.28 -0.14
CA GLY A 21 -3.90 1.95 1.07
C GLY A 21 -2.64 2.78 0.86
N THR A 22 -2.20 3.42 1.94
CA THR A 22 -1.00 4.26 1.96
C THR A 22 0.01 3.69 2.93
N ILE A 23 1.27 3.60 2.54
CA ILE A 23 2.35 3.13 3.42
C ILE A 23 2.59 4.16 4.52
N MET A 24 2.41 3.75 5.77
CA MET A 24 2.64 4.59 6.95
C MET A 24 4.02 4.35 7.55
N LYS A 25 4.48 3.09 7.55
CA LYS A 25 5.77 2.69 8.12
C LYS A 25 6.37 1.51 7.37
N ILE A 26 7.69 1.44 7.32
CA ILE A 26 8.44 0.30 6.78
C ILE A 26 9.35 -0.22 7.88
N GLU A 27 9.17 -1.49 8.23
CA GLU A 27 9.98 -2.22 9.21
C GLU A 27 10.76 -3.34 8.50
N ARG A 28 11.71 -3.96 9.21
CA ARG A 28 12.58 -5.00 8.62
C ARG A 28 11.82 -6.19 8.02
N TYR A 29 10.64 -6.52 8.56
CA TYR A 29 9.89 -7.73 8.19
C TYR A 29 8.46 -7.46 7.70
N TYR A 30 7.98 -6.22 7.79
CA TYR A 30 6.62 -5.88 7.40
C TYR A 30 6.50 -4.38 7.07
N ILE A 31 5.44 -4.05 6.36
CA ILE A 31 5.05 -2.72 5.93
C ILE A 31 3.70 -2.43 6.59
N VAL A 32 3.61 -1.30 7.27
CA VAL A 32 2.35 -0.82 7.87
C VAL A 32 1.62 0.03 6.85
N VAL A 33 0.39 -0.34 6.54
CA VAL A 33 -0.45 0.31 5.54
C VAL A 33 -1.76 0.75 6.20
N GLN A 34 -2.11 2.03 6.01
CA GLN A 34 -3.44 2.54 6.30
C GLN A 34 -4.31 2.28 5.07
N LEU A 35 -5.22 1.30 5.16
CA LEU A 35 -6.16 0.96 4.09
C LEU A 35 -7.25 2.04 3.96
N ASP A 36 -7.73 2.26 2.74
CA ASP A 36 -8.81 3.19 2.47
C ASP A 36 -10.12 2.71 3.11
N ASN A 37 -10.87 3.63 3.71
CA ASN A 37 -12.15 3.35 4.39
C ASN A 37 -12.06 2.22 5.43
N TYR A 38 -10.90 2.07 6.06
CA TYR A 38 -10.68 1.10 7.14
C TYR A 38 -10.06 1.83 8.34
N PRO A 39 -10.61 1.70 9.56
CA PRO A 39 -10.19 2.53 10.69
C PRO A 39 -8.87 2.10 11.33
N TYR A 40 -8.29 0.97 10.92
CA TYR A 40 -7.08 0.40 11.53
C TYR A 40 -5.93 0.30 10.53
N GLU A 41 -4.70 0.44 11.04
CA GLU A 41 -3.49 0.13 10.29
C GLU A 41 -3.29 -1.39 10.19
N MET A 42 -2.87 -1.86 9.02
CA MET A 42 -2.63 -3.27 8.75
C MET A 42 -1.17 -3.51 8.40
N LYS A 43 -0.68 -4.71 8.71
CA LYS A 43 0.69 -5.13 8.40
C LYS A 43 0.66 -6.10 7.24
N PHE A 44 1.55 -5.86 6.28
CA PHE A 44 1.74 -6.71 5.12
C PHE A 44 3.23 -6.96 4.89
N ILE A 45 3.59 -8.04 4.23
CA ILE A 45 4.94 -8.21 3.67
C ILE A 45 5.01 -7.57 2.27
N ASP A 46 6.22 -7.35 1.76
CA ASP A 46 6.43 -6.69 0.46
C ASP A 46 5.74 -7.43 -0.70
N GLU A 47 5.71 -8.76 -0.63
CA GLU A 47 5.11 -9.65 -1.63
C GLU A 47 3.57 -9.56 -1.70
N GLU A 48 2.91 -9.14 -0.61
CA GLU A 48 1.45 -8.97 -0.55
C GLU A 48 0.98 -7.64 -1.14
N LEU A 49 1.92 -6.74 -1.49
CA LEU A 49 1.64 -5.38 -1.91
C LEU A 49 2.17 -5.09 -3.31
N LYS A 50 1.40 -4.31 -4.07
CA LYS A 50 1.83 -3.73 -5.34
C LYS A 50 1.72 -2.23 -5.30
N LEU A 51 2.76 -1.52 -5.72
CA LEU A 51 2.69 -0.06 -5.86
C LEU A 51 1.63 0.31 -6.87
N VAL A 52 0.76 1.25 -6.49
CA VAL A 52 -0.14 1.90 -7.44
C VAL A 52 0.70 2.98 -8.11
N GLU A 53 1.18 2.71 -9.32
CA GLU A 53 1.89 3.71 -10.10
C GLU A 53 0.97 4.89 -10.38
N GLY A 54 1.33 6.04 -9.82
CA GLY A 54 0.75 7.31 -10.19
C GLY A 54 1.39 7.79 -11.49
N VAL A 55 0.64 7.71 -12.57
CA VAL A 55 0.66 8.59 -13.76
C VAL A 55 1.70 9.72 -13.62
N GLU A 56 2.84 9.61 -14.30
CA GLU A 56 3.90 10.63 -14.43
C GLU A 56 3.44 11.98 -15.06
N TRP A 57 2.15 12.19 -15.26
CA TRP A 57 1.61 13.30 -16.03
C TRP A 57 0.78 14.18 -15.12
N LEU A 58 1.37 15.25 -14.57
CA LEU A 58 0.72 16.56 -14.33
C LEU A 58 1.64 17.58 -13.63
N PHE A 59 2.92 17.28 -13.39
CA PHE A 59 3.94 18.30 -13.08
C PHE A 59 4.81 18.60 -14.30
N LYS A 60 4.20 19.14 -15.36
CA LYS A 60 4.90 20.05 -16.26
C LYS A 60 4.33 21.44 -16.01
N LEU A 61 5.09 22.19 -15.21
CA LEU A 61 5.29 23.65 -15.17
C LEU A 61 4.23 24.53 -15.83
#